data_AF-J0QB22-F1
#
_entry.id   AF-J0QB22-F1
#
_cell.length_a   1.000
_cell.length_b   1.000
_cell.length_c   1.000
_cell.angle_alpha   90.00
_cell.angle_beta   90.00
_cell.angle_gamma   90.00
#
_symmetry.space_group_name_H-M   'P 1'
#
loop_
_entity.id
_entity.type
_entity.pdbx_description
1 polymer ?
#
loop_
_entity_poly.entity_id
_entity_poly.type
_entity_poly.pdbx_seq_one_letter_code
_entity_poly.pdbx_strand_id
1 'polypeptide(L)'
;MSKERKPLDFPDLDDFQPRKTLSNLDTAKRKEIDKVSAFPSREQVDDAQINIKASLTIINRFKLMAKQERYRHGDFLEILMNAYKQSD
;
A
#
# COMPACT_ATOMS: atom_id res chain seq x y z
N MET A 1 -50.52 17.36 17.20
CA MET A 1 -49.31 17.59 16.38
C MET A 1 -49.15 16.42 15.42
N SER A 2 -49.94 16.38 14.35
CA SER A 2 -49.87 15.32 13.35
C SER A 2 -48.70 15.60 12.41
N LYS A 3 -47.57 14.92 12.59
CA LYS A 3 -46.46 14.95 11.62
C LYS A 3 -46.75 13.92 10.55
N GLU A 4 -47.43 14.36 9.49
CA GLU A 4 -47.62 13.56 8.29
C GLU A 4 -46.25 13.25 7.66
N ARG A 5 -46.04 11.99 7.29
CA ARG A 5 -44.80 11.53 6.65
C ARG A 5 -44.86 11.93 5.18
N LYS A 6 -43.93 12.79 4.74
CA LYS A 6 -43.79 13.16 3.33
C LYS A 6 -43.54 11.89 2.50
N PRO A 7 -44.36 11.59 1.47
CA PRO A 7 -44.13 10.44 0.61
C PRO A 7 -42.82 10.62 -0.16
N LEU A 8 -42.11 9.51 -0.37
CA LEU A 8 -40.86 9.49 -1.13
C LEU A 8 -41.16 9.82 -2.60
N ASP A 9 -40.41 10.77 -3.15
CA ASP A 9 -40.58 11.24 -4.52
C ASP A 9 -39.76 10.34 -5.46
N PHE A 10 -40.39 9.28 -5.96
CA PHE A 10 -39.75 8.28 -6.83
C PHE A 10 -39.23 8.83 -8.17
N PRO A 11 -39.86 9.83 -8.82
CA PRO A 11 -39.34 10.45 -10.04
C PRO A 11 -37.97 11.11 -9.87
N ASP A 12 -37.64 11.62 -8.68
CA ASP A 12 -36.37 12.30 -8.38
C ASP A 12 -35.22 11.30 -8.13
N LEU A 13 -35.54 10.01 -7.99
CA LEU A 13 -34.55 8.95 -7.78
C LEU A 13 -33.90 8.46 -9.09
N ASP A 14 -34.56 8.68 -10.23
CA ASP A 14 -34.03 8.31 -11.55
C ASP A 14 -32.90 9.25 -12.03
N ASP A 15 -32.78 10.44 -11.42
CA ASP A 15 -31.75 11.43 -11.73
C ASP A 15 -30.42 11.18 -10.98
N PHE A 16 -30.20 9.95 -10.49
CA PHE A 16 -28.96 9.53 -9.86
C PHE A 16 -27.81 9.47 -10.88
N GLN A 17 -27.25 10.64 -11.18
CA GLN A 17 -26.05 10.77 -11.99
C GLN A 17 -24.83 10.40 -11.14
N PRO A 18 -23.93 9.50 -11.60
CA PRO A 18 -22.69 9.22 -10.88
C PRO A 18 -21.92 10.52 -10.71
N ARG A 19 -21.59 10.85 -9.45
CA ARG A 19 -20.85 12.07 -9.13
C ARG A 19 -19.59 12.11 -9.97
N LYS A 20 -19.47 13.10 -10.87
CA LYS A 20 -18.28 13.28 -11.72
C LYS A 20 -17.07 13.29 -10.80
N THR A 21 -16.19 12.32 -11.00
CA THR A 21 -14.95 12.21 -10.24
C THR A 21 -14.14 13.48 -10.55
N LEU A 22 -14.08 14.40 -9.59
CA LEU A 22 -13.07 15.45 -9.58
C LEU A 22 -11.73 14.74 -9.39
N SER A 23 -11.16 14.28 -10.50
CA SER A 23 -9.80 13.79 -10.57
C SER A 23 -8.88 14.98 -10.26
N ASN A 24 -8.07 14.84 -9.22
CA ASN A 24 -6.93 15.68 -8.88
C ASN A 24 -7.14 16.90 -7.98
N LEU A 25 -7.96 16.79 -6.94
CA LEU A 25 -7.73 17.60 -5.74
C LEU A 25 -7.61 16.69 -4.52
N ASP A 26 -6.41 16.69 -3.94
CA ASP A 26 -6.07 16.18 -2.61
C ASP A 26 -6.04 14.66 -2.38
N THR A 27 -5.28 13.92 -3.20
CA THR A 27 -4.84 12.56 -2.84
C THR A 27 -3.99 12.53 -1.57
N ALA A 28 -3.23 13.60 -1.29
CA ALA A 28 -2.43 13.76 -0.08
C ALA A 28 -3.31 13.90 1.18
N LYS A 29 -4.31 14.79 1.18
CA LYS A 29 -5.19 14.95 2.36
C LYS A 29 -6.08 13.74 2.62
N ARG A 30 -6.52 13.03 1.57
CA ARG A 30 -7.27 11.77 1.75
C ARG A 30 -6.44 10.69 2.47
N LYS A 31 -5.14 10.59 2.17
CA LYS A 31 -4.23 9.68 2.89
C LYS A 31 -4.03 10.08 4.34
N GLU A 32 -4.01 11.37 4.66
CA GLU A 32 -3.91 11.84 6.06
C GLU A 32 -5.17 11.55 6.86
N ILE A 33 -6.36 11.74 6.27
CA ILE A 33 -7.65 11.46 6.92
C ILE A 33 -7.82 9.95 7.17
N ASP A 34 -7.38 9.10 6.23
CA ASP A 34 -7.41 7.63 6.36
C ASP A 34 -6.42 7.11 7.42
N LYS A 35 -5.32 7.85 7.67
CA LYS A 35 -4.41 7.56 8.80
C LYS A 35 -5.01 7.88 10.16
N VAL A 36 -5.78 8.97 10.27
CA VAL A 36 -6.40 9.40 11.54
C VAL A 36 -7.64 8.56 11.87
N SER A 37 -8.34 8.03 10.86
CA SER A 37 -9.50 7.15 11.00
C SER A 37 -9.17 5.64 10.90
N ALA A 38 -7.89 5.28 10.84
CA ALA A 38 -7.48 3.88 10.74
C ALA A 38 -7.93 3.13 12.00
N PHE A 39 -8.87 2.21 11.83
CA PHE A 39 -9.20 1.21 12.85
C PHE A 39 -7.89 0.56 13.34
N PRO A 40 -7.72 0.30 14.66
CA PRO A 40 -6.48 -0.23 15.25
C PRO A 40 -6.01 -1.59 14.68
N SER A 41 -6.81 -2.21 13.82
CA SER A 41 -6.59 -3.52 13.23
C SER A 41 -5.75 -3.52 11.93
N ARG A 42 -5.31 -2.36 11.43
CA ARG A 42 -4.36 -2.29 10.30
C ARG A 42 -2.95 -2.07 10.84
N GLU A 43 -2.23 -3.16 11.08
CA GLU A 43 -0.78 -3.14 11.32
C GLU A 43 -0.09 -2.36 10.20
N GLN A 44 0.86 -1.47 10.53
CA GLN A 44 1.61 -0.75 9.52
C GLN A 44 2.45 -1.74 8.73
N VAL A 45 2.33 -1.68 7.40
CA VAL A 45 3.19 -2.46 6.52
C VAL A 45 4.56 -1.79 6.53
N ASP A 46 5.51 -2.35 7.29
CA ASP A 46 6.90 -1.87 7.40
C ASP A 46 7.77 -2.19 6.17
N ASP A 47 7.13 -2.46 5.02
CA ASP A 47 7.84 -2.73 3.77
C ASP A 47 8.37 -1.42 3.16
N ALA A 48 9.68 -1.34 3.00
CA ALA A 48 10.36 -0.28 2.26
C ALA A 48 11.02 -0.82 0.98
N GLN A 49 11.08 0.01 -0.06
CA GLN A 49 11.74 -0.33 -1.32
C GLN A 49 13.06 0.43 -1.48
N ILE A 50 14.12 -0.30 -1.85
CA ILE A 50 15.41 0.27 -2.23
C ILE A 50 15.78 -0.15 -3.65
N ASN A 51 16.44 0.75 -4.39
CA ASN A 51 16.97 0.47 -5.72
C ASN A 51 18.49 0.28 -5.64
N ILE A 52 18.96 -0.92 -5.96
CA ILE A 52 20.39 -1.26 -5.90
C ILE A 52 20.99 -1.18 -7.31
N LYS A 53 22.00 -0.33 -7.50
CA LYS A 53 22.81 -0.25 -8.72
C LYS A 53 24.11 -1.02 -8.52
N ALA A 54 24.31 -2.09 -9.27
CA ALA A 54 25.53 -2.90 -9.27
C ALA A 54 25.80 -3.47 -10.68
N SER A 55 26.96 -4.10 -10.87
CA SER A 55 27.25 -4.79 -12.13
C SER A 55 26.28 -5.95 -12.36
N LEU A 56 26.01 -6.26 -13.64
CA LEU A 56 25.09 -7.33 -14.02
C LEU A 56 25.51 -8.68 -13.41
N THR A 57 26.82 -8.94 -13.36
CA THR A 57 27.39 -10.16 -12.76
C THR A 57 27.04 -10.29 -11.28
N ILE A 58 27.12 -9.19 -10.51
CA ILE A 58 26.79 -9.19 -9.08
C ILE A 58 25.30 -9.42 -8.87
N ILE A 59 24.44 -8.73 -9.63
CA ILE A 59 22.98 -8.89 -9.53
C ILE A 59 22.55 -10.32 -9.88
N ASN A 60 23.14 -10.91 -10.92
CA ASN A 60 22.83 -12.29 -11.31
C ASN A 60 23.31 -13.29 -10.24
N ARG A 61 24.50 -13.07 -9.67
CA ARG A 61 25.01 -13.90 -8.56
C ARG A 61 24.07 -13.83 -7.35
N PHE A 62 23.65 -12.64 -6.94
CA PHE A 62 22.72 -12.45 -5.82
C PHE A 62 21.39 -13.18 -6.06
N LYS A 63 20.78 -13.01 -7.25
CA LYS A 63 19.52 -13.67 -7.60
C LYS A 63 19.65 -15.19 -7.64
N LEU A 64 20.76 -15.70 -8.16
CA LEU A 64 21.02 -17.13 -8.25
C LEU A 64 21.17 -17.75 -6.86
N MET A 65 21.93 -17.10 -5.97
CA MET A 65 22.10 -17.55 -4.59
C MET A 65 20.78 -17.53 -3.82
N ALA A 66 20.00 -16.45 -3.91
CA ALA A 66 18.68 -16.37 -3.28
C ALA A 66 17.74 -17.48 -3.78
N LYS A 67 17.78 -17.79 -5.08
CA LYS A 67 16.95 -18.83 -5.70
C LYS A 67 17.35 -20.24 -5.25
N GLN A 68 18.65 -20.52 -5.13
CA GLN A 68 19.15 -21.83 -4.70
C GLN A 68 18.63 -22.19 -3.31
N GLU A 69 18.65 -21.23 -2.40
CA GLU A 69 18.21 -21.40 -1.01
C GLU A 69 16.71 -21.11 -0.80
N ARG A 70 15.98 -20.77 -1.88
CA ARG A 70 14.55 -20.42 -1.87
C ARG A 70 14.17 -19.24 -0.95
N TYR A 71 15.06 -18.28 -0.78
CA TYR A 71 14.77 -17.06 -0.02
C TYR A 71 14.12 -15.97 -0.87
N ARG A 72 13.30 -15.11 -0.24
CA ARG A 72 12.93 -13.82 -0.83
C ARG A 72 14.17 -12.92 -0.87
N HIS A 73 14.22 -12.00 -1.82
CA HIS A 73 15.38 -11.09 -1.95
C HIS A 73 15.61 -10.21 -0.72
N GLY A 74 14.55 -9.79 -0.02
CA GLY A 74 14.66 -9.04 1.24
C GLY A 74 15.31 -9.87 2.34
N ASP A 75 14.74 -11.05 2.62
CA ASP A 75 15.25 -11.99 3.62
C ASP A 75 16.71 -12.39 3.34
N PHE A 76 17.03 -12.64 2.07
CA PHE A 76 18.40 -12.97 1.67
C PHE A 76 19.37 -11.81 1.89
N LEU A 77 18.94 -10.57 1.64
CA LEU A 77 19.74 -9.38 1.93
C LEU A 77 20.00 -9.26 3.44
N GLU A 78 19.00 -9.50 4.29
CA GLU A 78 19.16 -9.49 5.75
C GLU A 78 20.18 -10.52 6.22
N ILE A 79 20.11 -11.75 5.70
CA ILE A 79 21.08 -12.81 6.01
C ILE A 79 22.51 -12.36 5.65
N LEU A 80 22.70 -11.77 4.47
CA LEU A 80 24.01 -11.26 4.05
C LEU A 80 24.50 -10.15 4.97
N MET A 81 23.61 -9.25 5.41
CA MET A 81 23.95 -8.19 6.37
C MET A 81 24.34 -8.75 7.74
N ASN A 82 23.63 -9.78 8.21
CA ASN A 82 23.94 -10.45 9.48
C ASN A 82 25.27 -11.19 9.42
N ALA A 83 25.55 -11.88 8.32
CA ALA A 83 26.83 -12.56 8.11
C ALA A 83 28.00 -11.57 8.05
N TYR A 84 27.82 -10.41 7.39
CA TYR A 84 28.85 -9.37 7.34
C TYR A 84 29.18 -8.82 8.74
N LYS A 85 28.17 -8.59 9.59
CA LYS A 85 28.38 -8.13 10.97
C LYS A 85 29.08 -9.14 11.88
N GLN A 86 28.98 -10.44 11.58
CA GLN A 86 29.66 -11.50 12.34
C GLN A 86 31.13 -11.66 11.93
N SER A 87 31.53 -11.13 10.77
CA SER A 87 32.90 -11.20 10.28
C SER A 87 33.79 -10.03 10.73
N ASP A 88 33.19 -8.96 11.29
CA ASP A 88 33.87 -7.90 12.04
C ASP A 88 34.04 -8.29 13.51
#